data_AF-A0A7T0KDX9-F1
#
_entry.id   AF-A0A7T0KDX9-F1
#
_cell.length_a   1.000
_cell.length_b   1.000
_cell.length_c   1.000
_cell.angle_alpha   90.00
_cell.angle_beta   90.00
_cell.angle_gamma   90.00
#
_symmetry.space_group_name_H-M   'P 1'
#
loop_
_entity.id
_entity.type
_entity.pdbx_description
1 polymer ?
#
loop_
_entity_poly.entity_id
_entity_poly.type
_entity_poly.pdbx_seq_one_letter_code
_entity_poly.pdbx_strand_id
1 'polypeptide(L)'
;MRRASVAAAVACAAGLLAACGGSATVDNDAPPTSVAPLERGTARVSESASASAESADASSTSASQSAAASTANASAEPVPQDRPAREVTESVAPAAPQQQDQQFLDALAGQGVNVSGVEDQLVAVGQASCNDADSVTVPAIAGQLIEQQRTELDHARLTELLVVQGRGAYCP
;
A
#
# COMPACT_ATOMS: atom_id res chain seq x y z
N MET A 1 12.25 -57.82 31.15
CA MET A 1 10.95 -58.44 30.80
C MET A 1 10.24 -57.53 29.80
N ARG A 2 9.81 -58.11 28.69
CA ARG A 2 9.36 -57.43 27.47
C ARG A 2 7.92 -56.92 27.62
N ARG A 3 7.63 -55.71 27.16
CA ARG A 3 6.33 -55.37 26.57
C ARG A 3 6.58 -54.52 25.32
N ALA A 4 6.63 -55.22 24.19
CA ALA A 4 6.47 -54.65 22.86
C ALA A 4 4.98 -54.65 22.52
N SER A 5 4.52 -53.66 21.74
CA SER A 5 3.41 -53.68 20.76
C SER A 5 3.21 -52.23 20.28
N VAL A 6 3.82 -51.80 19.17
CA VAL A 6 3.37 -51.92 17.77
C VAL A 6 2.45 -50.76 17.35
N ALA A 7 2.92 -50.05 16.32
CA ALA A 7 2.32 -48.93 15.62
C ALA A 7 1.06 -49.30 14.83
N ALA A 8 0.21 -48.31 14.58
CA ALA A 8 -0.75 -48.34 13.47
C ALA A 8 -0.75 -46.97 12.78
N ALA A 9 -0.20 -46.96 11.58
CA ALA A 9 -0.29 -45.87 10.62
C ALA A 9 -1.73 -45.75 10.12
N VAL A 10 -2.26 -44.52 10.06
CA VAL A 10 -3.46 -44.21 9.27
C VAL A 10 -3.03 -43.28 8.15
N ALA A 11 -3.04 -43.85 6.95
CA ALA A 11 -2.80 -43.20 5.68
C ALA A 11 -4.11 -42.62 5.11
N CYS A 12 -3.93 -41.62 4.24
CA CYS A 12 -4.83 -41.18 3.18
C CYS A 12 -6.05 -40.30 3.54
N ALA A 13 -5.92 -39.01 3.24
CA ALA A 13 -6.96 -38.24 2.57
C ALA A 13 -6.31 -37.17 1.65
N ALA A 14 -5.82 -37.60 0.48
CA ALA A 14 -5.55 -36.70 -0.63
C ALA A 14 -6.90 -36.27 -1.22
N GLY A 15 -7.42 -35.15 -0.73
CA GLY A 15 -8.66 -34.53 -1.20
C GLY A 15 -8.38 -33.41 -2.21
N LEU A 16 -8.50 -33.74 -3.49
CA LEU A 16 -9.12 -32.93 -4.56
C LEU A 16 -8.87 -31.40 -4.56
N LEU A 17 -7.70 -30.98 -5.07
CA LEU A 17 -7.44 -29.61 -5.58
C LEU A 17 -8.10 -29.36 -6.96
N ALA A 18 -9.30 -29.88 -7.17
CA ALA A 18 -10.09 -29.65 -8.39
C ALA A 18 -11.18 -28.62 -8.11
N ALA A 19 -10.78 -27.36 -7.95
CA ALA A 19 -11.66 -26.19 -8.09
C ALA A 19 -10.83 -24.89 -8.20
N CYS A 20 -9.93 -24.83 -9.19
CA CYS A 20 -9.38 -23.56 -9.67
C CYS A 20 -9.83 -23.41 -11.12
N GLY A 21 -11.09 -22.99 -11.32
CA GLY A 21 -11.66 -22.78 -12.65
C GLY A 21 -13.17 -22.95 -12.68
N GLY A 22 -13.90 -21.89 -12.36
CA GLY A 22 -15.36 -21.84 -12.56
C GLY A 22 -16.03 -20.67 -11.88
N SER A 23 -16.33 -19.62 -12.66
CA SER A 23 -17.33 -18.57 -12.42
C SER A 23 -17.28 -17.79 -11.10
N ALA A 24 -16.32 -16.87 -11.00
CA ALA A 24 -16.53 -15.63 -10.25
C ALA A 24 -17.12 -14.57 -11.21
N THR A 25 -18.32 -14.81 -11.73
CA THR A 25 -19.19 -13.70 -12.14
C THR A 25 -19.97 -13.31 -10.89
N VAL A 26 -19.72 -12.10 -10.38
CA VAL A 26 -20.56 -11.50 -9.34
C VAL A 26 -21.94 -11.32 -9.95
N ASP A 27 -22.88 -12.19 -9.57
CA ASP A 27 -24.31 -11.93 -9.78
C ASP A 27 -24.70 -10.82 -8.80
N ASN A 28 -24.71 -9.59 -9.30
CA ASN A 28 -25.20 -8.44 -8.56
C ASN A 28 -26.73 -8.39 -8.68
N ASP A 29 -27.41 -9.30 -7.99
CA ASP A 29 -28.84 -9.18 -7.66
C ASP A 29 -28.98 -8.74 -6.18
N ALA A 30 -28.37 -7.60 -5.88
CA ALA A 30 -28.62 -6.87 -4.65
C ALA A 30 -29.61 -5.73 -4.97
N PRO A 31 -30.72 -5.56 -4.22
CA PRO A 31 -31.51 -4.34 -4.34
C PRO A 31 -30.59 -3.14 -4.08
N PRO A 32 -30.81 -1.97 -4.73
CA PRO A 32 -29.93 -0.83 -4.58
C PRO A 32 -29.82 -0.47 -3.10
N THR A 33 -28.65 -0.69 -2.51
CA THR A 33 -28.35 -0.19 -1.18
C THR A 33 -28.25 1.32 -1.28
N SER A 34 -29.38 1.98 -1.01
CA SER A 34 -29.51 3.42 -0.97
C SER A 34 -28.66 3.95 0.19
N VAL A 35 -27.48 4.45 -0.13
CA VAL A 35 -26.69 5.27 0.79
C VAL A 35 -27.32 6.67 0.82
N ALA A 36 -27.78 7.09 2.00
CA ALA A 36 -28.34 8.42 2.20
C ALA A 36 -27.27 9.49 1.90
N PRO A 37 -27.58 10.52 1.10
CA PRO A 37 -26.66 11.63 0.89
C PRO A 37 -26.31 12.32 2.23
N LEU A 38 -25.02 12.58 2.45
CA LEU A 38 -24.54 13.40 3.54
C LEU A 38 -25.06 14.84 3.36
N GLU A 39 -26.05 15.21 4.17
CA GLU A 39 -26.59 16.57 4.29
C GLU A 39 -25.49 17.53 4.78
N ARG A 40 -24.81 18.21 3.85
CA ARG A 40 -24.00 19.39 4.19
C ARG A 40 -24.98 20.54 4.45
N GLY A 41 -25.11 20.91 5.72
CA GLY A 41 -26.14 21.78 6.29
C GLY A 41 -26.59 22.94 5.39
N THR A 42 -27.91 23.02 5.20
CA THR A 42 -28.58 24.12 4.51
C THR A 42 -28.62 25.36 5.40
N ALA A 43 -28.11 26.48 4.90
CA ALA A 43 -28.66 27.79 5.23
C ALA A 43 -29.41 28.27 3.98
N ARG A 44 -30.74 28.22 4.04
CA ARG A 44 -31.66 28.79 3.05
C ARG A 44 -31.70 30.31 3.19
N VAL A 45 -31.82 31.00 2.05
CA VAL A 45 -32.84 32.02 1.66
C VAL A 45 -32.50 32.34 0.18
N SER A 46 -33.26 31.82 -0.81
CA SER A 46 -34.42 32.46 -1.48
C SER A 46 -34.07 33.86 -2.03
N GLU A 47 -34.24 34.21 -3.32
CA GLU A 47 -35.40 34.00 -4.18
C GLU A 47 -35.09 34.44 -5.64
N SER A 48 -35.81 33.85 -6.61
CA SER A 48 -36.39 34.46 -7.84
C SER A 48 -35.44 35.00 -8.93
N ALA A 49 -35.62 34.79 -10.24
CA ALA A 49 -36.76 34.33 -11.05
C ALA A 49 -36.29 33.89 -12.47
N SER A 50 -37.12 33.06 -13.14
CA SER A 50 -37.56 33.06 -14.57
C SER A 50 -36.63 33.55 -15.69
N ALA A 51 -36.60 33.01 -16.91
CA ALA A 51 -37.56 32.19 -17.66
C ALA A 51 -36.88 31.53 -18.89
N SER A 52 -37.63 30.59 -19.45
CA SER A 52 -37.57 29.88 -20.75
C SER A 52 -36.87 30.52 -21.94
N ALA A 53 -36.25 29.66 -22.76
CA ALA A 53 -36.43 29.52 -24.23
C ALA A 53 -35.38 28.48 -24.73
N GLU A 54 -35.78 27.27 -25.08
CA GLU A 54 -36.05 26.81 -26.45
C GLU A 54 -34.87 26.93 -27.44
N SER A 55 -34.49 25.73 -27.93
CA SER A 55 -34.08 25.43 -29.31
C SER A 55 -32.83 26.11 -29.89
N ALA A 56 -31.80 25.31 -30.17
CA ALA A 56 -31.42 25.04 -31.56
C ALA A 56 -30.25 24.05 -31.65
N ASP A 57 -30.52 23.01 -32.41
CA ASP A 57 -29.61 22.21 -33.20
C ASP A 57 -28.44 23.01 -33.80
N ALA A 58 -27.23 22.52 -33.65
CA ALA A 58 -26.16 22.73 -34.63
C ALA A 58 -25.07 21.67 -34.44
N SER A 59 -25.23 20.58 -35.17
CA SER A 59 -24.13 19.76 -35.68
C SER A 59 -22.97 20.63 -36.14
N SER A 60 -21.74 20.28 -35.76
CA SER A 60 -20.52 20.50 -36.56
C SER A 60 -19.37 19.70 -36.00
N THR A 61 -19.31 18.43 -36.41
CA THR A 61 -18.07 17.65 -36.48
C THR A 61 -17.14 18.29 -37.52
N SER A 62 -16.01 18.83 -37.08
CA SER A 62 -14.88 19.26 -37.92
C SER A 62 -13.72 19.55 -36.98
N ALA A 63 -12.46 19.22 -37.23
CA ALA A 63 -11.82 18.31 -38.15
C ALA A 63 -10.40 18.15 -37.55
N SER A 64 -9.86 16.94 -37.55
CA SER A 64 -8.46 16.70 -37.25
C SER A 64 -7.59 17.48 -38.23
N GLN A 65 -6.80 18.44 -37.76
CA GLN A 65 -5.67 19.00 -38.51
C GLN A 65 -4.50 19.26 -37.56
N SER A 66 -3.58 18.30 -37.53
CA SER A 66 -2.20 18.53 -37.14
C SER A 66 -1.48 19.24 -38.28
N ALA A 67 -0.85 20.38 -38.01
CA ALA A 67 0.42 20.78 -38.62
C ALA A 67 0.98 22.08 -37.99
N ALA A 68 2.01 21.88 -37.17
CA ALA A 68 3.25 22.66 -37.02
C ALA A 68 3.33 24.15 -37.46
N ALA A 69 3.77 25.01 -36.52
CA ALA A 69 5.08 25.71 -36.51
C ALA A 69 5.01 26.93 -35.56
N SER A 70 5.71 26.88 -34.40
CA SER A 70 6.93 27.66 -34.08
C SER A 70 6.67 29.16 -33.87
N THR A 71 7.01 29.85 -32.77
CA THR A 71 8.12 29.72 -31.80
C THR A 71 7.96 30.86 -30.77
N ALA A 72 8.23 30.64 -29.47
CA ALA A 72 9.15 31.45 -28.63
C ALA A 72 8.88 31.29 -27.11
N ASN A 73 9.89 30.75 -26.42
CA ASN A 73 10.28 30.96 -25.02
C ASN A 73 9.22 30.94 -23.91
N ALA A 74 9.04 29.76 -23.33
CA ALA A 74 9.14 29.62 -21.88
C ALA A 74 10.00 28.38 -21.62
N SER A 75 10.97 28.48 -20.71
CA SER A 75 11.84 27.39 -20.28
C SER A 75 10.98 26.24 -19.74
N ALA A 76 10.59 25.33 -20.64
CA ALA A 76 9.89 24.12 -20.28
C ALA A 76 10.96 23.11 -19.85
N GLU A 77 10.99 22.78 -18.57
CA GLU A 77 11.70 21.58 -18.12
C GLU A 77 11.22 20.39 -18.96
N PRO A 78 12.12 19.47 -19.35
CA PRO A 78 11.73 18.34 -20.18
C PRO A 78 10.66 17.52 -19.45
N VAL A 79 9.43 17.55 -19.96
CA VAL A 79 8.33 16.72 -19.48
C VAL A 79 8.78 15.26 -19.55
N PRO A 80 8.68 14.47 -18.46
CA PRO A 80 9.06 13.06 -18.48
C PRO A 80 8.29 12.35 -19.58
N GLN A 81 9.01 11.88 -20.61
CA GLN A 81 8.40 11.14 -21.70
C GLN A 81 8.23 9.68 -21.29
N ASP A 82 7.01 9.18 -21.38
CA ASP A 82 6.72 7.77 -21.18
C ASP A 82 7.41 6.97 -22.30
N ARG A 83 8.41 6.15 -21.94
CA ARG A 83 9.16 5.30 -22.86
C ARG A 83 8.69 3.86 -22.70
N PRO A 84 8.60 3.07 -23.79
CA PRO A 84 8.25 1.67 -23.69
C PRO A 84 9.25 0.94 -22.78
N ALA A 85 8.75 0.02 -21.96
CA ALA A 85 9.57 -0.81 -21.08
C ALA A 85 10.68 -1.51 -21.88
N ARG A 86 11.91 -1.49 -21.35
CA ARG A 86 13.08 -2.17 -21.95
C ARG A 86 13.38 -3.45 -21.19
N GLU A 87 13.96 -4.42 -21.90
CA GLU A 87 14.42 -5.66 -21.29
C GLU A 87 15.57 -5.38 -20.31
N VAL A 88 15.39 -5.80 -19.06
CA VAL A 88 16.43 -5.77 -18.02
C VAL A 88 17.19 -7.09 -18.10
N THR A 89 18.40 -7.06 -18.62
CA THR A 89 19.21 -8.27 -18.86
C THR A 89 19.93 -8.77 -17.60
N GLU A 90 20.01 -7.95 -16.56
CA GLU A 90 20.71 -8.26 -15.32
C GLU A 90 19.84 -7.91 -14.12
N SER A 91 19.49 -8.93 -13.32
CA SER A 91 18.82 -8.73 -12.05
C SER A 91 19.84 -8.27 -11.02
N VAL A 92 19.57 -7.16 -10.34
CA VAL A 92 20.36 -6.76 -9.17
C VAL A 92 20.10 -7.78 -8.07
N ALA A 93 21.16 -8.46 -7.61
CA ALA A 93 21.08 -9.33 -6.46
C ALA A 93 20.79 -8.50 -5.20
N PRO A 94 19.96 -9.01 -4.27
CA PRO A 94 19.75 -8.33 -2.99
C PRO A 94 21.10 -8.18 -2.27
N ALA A 95 21.34 -7.00 -1.70
CA ALA A 95 22.52 -6.77 -0.89
C ALA A 95 22.53 -7.75 0.30
N ALA A 96 23.72 -8.22 0.69
CA ALA A 96 23.84 -8.99 1.92
C ALA A 96 23.41 -8.14 3.12
N PRO A 97 22.72 -8.73 4.12
CA PRO A 97 22.28 -7.98 5.29
C PRO A 97 23.48 -7.36 6.00
N GLN A 98 23.40 -6.06 6.29
CA GLN A 98 24.50 -5.38 6.97
C GLN A 98 24.51 -5.80 8.44
N GLN A 99 25.70 -5.83 9.06
CA GLN A 99 25.79 -6.18 10.50
C GLN A 99 24.95 -5.23 11.37
N GLN A 100 24.88 -3.96 10.98
CA GLN A 100 24.07 -2.94 11.63
C GLN A 100 22.56 -3.24 11.55
N ASP A 101 22.08 -3.77 10.42
CA ASP A 101 20.68 -4.20 10.26
C ASP A 101 20.33 -5.35 11.20
N GLN A 102 21.21 -6.34 11.29
CA GLN A 102 21.00 -7.47 12.19
C GLN A 102 20.97 -7.02 13.66
N GLN A 103 21.86 -6.13 14.06
CA GLN A 103 21.85 -5.58 15.43
C GLN A 103 20.57 -4.81 15.74
N PHE A 104 20.07 -4.03 14.79
CA PHE A 104 18.79 -3.32 14.94
C PHE A 104 17.61 -4.30 15.05
N LEU A 105 17.54 -5.31 14.18
CA LEU A 105 16.48 -6.33 14.19
C LEU A 105 16.53 -7.17 15.47
N ASP A 106 17.71 -7.55 15.94
CA ASP A 106 17.91 -8.26 17.20
C ASP A 106 17.46 -7.41 18.41
N ALA A 107 17.74 -6.10 18.38
CA ALA A 107 17.30 -5.19 19.44
C ALA A 107 15.77 -5.07 19.50
N LEU A 108 15.10 -5.04 18.34
CA LEU A 108 13.63 -5.07 18.28
C LEU A 108 13.06 -6.42 18.75
N ALA A 109 13.66 -7.53 18.30
CA ALA A 109 13.27 -8.88 18.72
C ALA A 109 13.42 -9.08 20.23
N GLY A 110 14.53 -8.59 20.82
CA GLY A 110 14.77 -8.63 22.26
C GLY A 110 13.76 -7.84 23.10
N GLN A 111 13.01 -6.93 22.48
CA GLN A 111 11.96 -6.13 23.12
C GLN A 111 10.54 -6.63 22.83
N GLY A 112 10.40 -7.81 22.22
CA GLY A 112 9.10 -8.44 21.96
C GLY A 112 8.43 -8.01 20.65
N VAL A 113 9.20 -7.52 19.68
CA VAL A 113 8.73 -7.32 18.30
C VAL A 113 9.11 -8.55 17.48
N ASN A 114 8.14 -9.29 16.95
CA ASN A 114 8.41 -10.32 15.96
C ASN A 114 8.99 -9.62 14.72
N VAL A 115 10.17 -10.01 14.24
CA VAL A 115 10.79 -9.39 13.04
C VAL A 115 10.67 -10.26 11.79
N SER A 116 10.27 -11.52 11.95
CA SER A 116 10.23 -12.50 10.87
C SER A 116 9.28 -12.10 9.74
N GLY A 117 9.81 -12.00 8.53
CA GLY A 117 9.06 -11.71 7.30
C GLY A 117 8.74 -10.23 7.05
N VAL A 118 9.25 -9.31 7.88
CA VAL A 118 9.14 -7.85 7.67
C VAL A 118 10.47 -7.12 7.93
N GLU A 119 11.59 -7.85 7.91
CA GLU A 119 12.91 -7.35 8.25
C GLU A 119 13.27 -6.11 7.43
N ASP A 120 13.08 -6.16 6.12
CA ASP A 120 13.36 -5.06 5.20
C ASP A 120 12.52 -3.81 5.51
N GLN A 121 11.25 -3.99 5.89
CA GLN A 121 10.38 -2.88 6.28
C GLN A 121 10.82 -2.24 7.59
N LEU A 122 11.21 -3.06 8.58
CA LEU A 122 11.73 -2.55 9.84
C LEU A 122 13.05 -1.79 9.63
N VAL A 123 13.96 -2.33 8.81
CA VAL A 123 15.21 -1.65 8.44
C VAL A 123 14.90 -0.31 7.77
N ALA A 124 13.97 -0.28 6.81
CA ALA A 124 13.55 0.96 6.16
C ALA A 124 12.96 1.98 7.16
N VAL A 125 12.17 1.53 8.14
CA VAL A 125 11.66 2.38 9.24
C VAL A 125 12.80 2.91 10.11
N GLY A 126 13.76 2.06 10.46
CA GLY A 126 14.94 2.45 11.22
C GLY A 126 15.72 3.54 10.50
N GLN A 127 15.96 3.39 9.20
CA GLN A 127 16.63 4.40 8.38
C GLN A 127 15.80 5.69 8.24
N ALA A 128 14.47 5.58 8.08
CA ALA A 128 13.56 6.71 8.00
C ALA A 128 13.54 7.55 9.29
N SER A 129 13.84 6.94 10.46
CA SER A 129 13.89 7.64 11.74
C SER A 129 14.97 8.74 11.84
N CYS A 130 15.93 8.76 10.90
CA CYS A 130 16.91 9.84 10.78
C CYS A 130 16.33 11.10 10.13
N ASN A 131 15.16 11.01 9.49
CA ASN A 131 14.51 12.16 8.89
C ASN A 131 13.46 12.73 9.84
N ASP A 132 13.83 13.80 10.55
CA ASP A 132 12.93 14.48 11.49
C ASP A 132 11.67 15.09 10.83
N ALA A 133 11.67 15.27 9.50
CA ALA A 133 10.48 15.73 8.78
C ALA A 133 9.44 14.61 8.59
N ASP A 134 9.84 13.34 8.71
CA ASP A 134 8.94 12.19 8.58
C ASP A 134 8.47 11.69 9.94
N SER A 135 7.44 12.37 10.45
CA SER A 135 6.81 12.04 11.74
C SER A 135 5.69 11.01 11.63
N VAL A 136 5.35 10.55 10.41
CA VAL A 136 4.16 9.72 10.17
C VAL A 136 4.47 8.27 9.82
N THR A 137 5.62 8.01 9.19
CA THR A 137 5.97 6.65 8.75
C THR A 137 6.17 5.69 9.93
N VAL A 138 6.92 6.09 10.96
CA VAL A 138 7.18 5.21 12.12
C VAL A 138 5.89 4.89 12.89
N PRO A 139 5.03 5.87 13.24
CA PRO A 139 3.74 5.58 13.88
C PRO A 139 2.79 4.73 13.01
N ALA A 140 2.79 4.92 11.69
CA ALA A 140 1.95 4.14 10.79
C ALA A 140 2.35 2.66 10.78
N ILE A 141 3.65 2.37 10.68
CA ILE A 141 4.13 0.99 10.71
C ILE A 141 3.99 0.37 12.10
N ALA A 142 4.16 1.14 13.17
CA ALA A 142 3.84 0.67 14.52
C ALA A 142 2.38 0.18 14.63
N GLY A 143 1.43 0.94 14.09
CA GLY A 143 0.02 0.52 14.04
C GLY A 143 -0.16 -0.79 13.27
N GLN A 144 0.48 -0.93 12.11
CA GLN A 144 0.42 -2.16 11.32
C GLN A 144 0.98 -3.38 12.06
N LEU A 145 2.10 -3.23 12.77
CA LEU A 145 2.71 -4.31 13.55
C LEU A 145 1.81 -4.80 14.68
N ILE A 146 1.07 -3.88 15.32
CA ILE A 146 0.11 -4.20 16.39
C ILE A 146 -1.09 -4.95 15.81
N GLU A 147 -1.69 -4.45 14.73
CA GLU A 147 -2.86 -5.10 14.10
C GLU A 147 -2.52 -6.49 13.55
N GLN A 148 -1.27 -6.70 13.12
CA GLN A 148 -0.78 -8.00 12.68
C GLN A 148 -0.36 -8.92 13.83
N GLN A 149 -0.58 -8.53 15.09
CA GLN A 149 -0.20 -9.27 16.30
C GLN A 149 1.29 -9.61 16.34
N ARG A 150 2.13 -8.73 15.80
CA ARG A 150 3.58 -8.92 15.75
C ARG A 150 4.28 -8.39 17.00
N THR A 151 3.56 -7.75 17.91
CA THR A 151 4.05 -7.34 19.23
C THR A 151 2.87 -7.13 20.19
N GLU A 152 3.14 -7.20 21.49
CA GLU A 152 2.19 -6.86 22.55
C GLU A 152 2.42 -5.45 23.12
N LEU A 153 3.42 -4.73 22.61
CA LEU A 153 3.68 -3.34 22.99
C LEU A 153 2.53 -2.43 22.52
N ASP A 154 2.18 -1.44 23.32
CA ASP A 154 1.25 -0.40 22.88
C ASP A 154 1.86 0.50 21.79
N HIS A 155 1.00 1.22 21.08
CA HIS A 155 1.38 2.05 19.94
C HIS A 155 2.44 3.10 20.27
N ALA A 156 2.31 3.77 21.42
CA ALA A 156 3.25 4.81 21.82
C ALA A 156 4.61 4.21 22.13
N ARG A 157 4.63 3.11 22.89
CA ARG A 157 5.86 2.42 23.27
C ARG A 157 6.57 1.80 22.08
N LEU A 158 5.83 1.22 21.15
CA LEU A 158 6.40 0.65 19.93
C LEU A 158 6.96 1.74 19.01
N THR A 159 6.24 2.84 18.85
CA THR A 159 6.72 3.99 18.06
C THR A 159 8.02 4.54 18.65
N GLU A 160 8.06 4.76 19.96
CA GLU A 160 9.26 5.20 20.67
C GLU A 160 10.41 4.21 20.47
N LEU A 161 10.16 2.91 20.65
CA LEU A 161 11.16 1.87 20.46
C LEU A 161 11.76 1.90 19.05
N LEU A 162 10.91 1.97 18.01
CA LEU A 162 11.35 2.02 16.61
C LEU A 162 12.18 3.26 16.32
N VAL A 163 11.81 4.43 16.86
CA VAL A 163 12.59 5.66 16.72
C VAL A 163 13.91 5.56 17.47
N VAL A 164 13.91 5.13 18.73
CA VAL A 164 15.14 5.07 19.56
C VAL A 164 16.13 4.08 18.98
N GLN A 165 15.69 2.87 18.65
CA GLN A 165 16.56 1.84 18.07
C GLN A 165 16.98 2.22 16.65
N GLY A 166 16.06 2.78 15.85
CA GLY A 166 16.35 3.24 14.50
C GLY A 166 17.42 4.33 14.51
N ARG A 167 17.27 5.34 15.38
CA ARG A 167 18.25 6.42 15.47
C ARG A 167 19.59 5.95 16.02
N GLY A 168 19.57 5.12 17.06
CA GLY A 168 20.78 4.53 17.63
C GLY A 168 21.54 3.65 16.64
N ALA A 169 20.83 2.97 15.74
CA ALA A 169 21.44 2.22 14.68
C ALA A 169 21.94 3.13 13.56
N TYR A 170 21.09 4.00 12.98
CA TYR A 170 21.33 4.58 11.65
C TYR A 170 21.69 6.06 11.61
N CYS A 171 21.56 6.82 12.71
CA CYS A 171 21.79 8.26 12.71
C CYS A 171 23.07 8.64 13.50
N PRO A 172 24.18 8.97 12.81
CA PRO A 172 25.45 9.33 13.45
C PRO A 172 25.45 10.73 14.11
#